data_AF-A0A519PKM0-F1
#
_entry.id   AF-A0A519PKM0-F1
#
_cell.length_a   1.000
_cell.length_b   1.000
_cell.length_c   1.000
_cell.angle_alpha   90.00
_cell.angle_beta   90.00
_cell.angle_gamma   90.00
#
_symmetry.space_group_name_H-M   'P 1'
#
loop_
_entity.id
_entity.type
_entity.pdbx_description
1 polymer ?
#
loop_
_entity_poly.entity_id
_entity_poly.type
_entity_poly.pdbx_seq_one_letter_code
_entity_poly.pdbx_strand_id
1 'polypeptide(L)'
;GVETRPVYCTKIASKLARTYTDRHGLKDVVRETVGVDLSKAQQSSDWGAETLTQAQLDYAASDVLYLHAAKAKLDLMLAREGRAELAAKCFDFLPTRSALDLAGWDEIDIFAHS
;
A
#
# COMPACT_ATOMS: atom_id res chain seq x y z
N GLY A 1 8.98 8.51 -18.25
CA GLY A 1 7.68 8.13 -17.67
C GLY A 1 7.11 9.30 -16.89
N VAL A 2 5.99 9.10 -16.20
CA VAL A 2 5.42 10.06 -15.24
C VAL A 2 5.90 9.73 -13.83
N GLU A 3 6.22 10.75 -13.01
CA GLU A 3 6.50 10.57 -11.58
C GLU A 3 5.22 10.88 -10.79
N THR A 4 4.64 9.87 -10.15
CA THR A 4 3.40 10.04 -9.37
C THR A 4 3.71 10.70 -8.03
N ARG A 5 3.34 11.97 -7.85
CA ARG A 5 3.47 12.72 -6.59
C ARG A 5 2.33 13.73 -6.41
N PRO A 6 1.94 14.05 -5.16
CA PRO A 6 2.34 13.39 -3.91
C PRO A 6 1.71 12.00 -3.75
N VAL A 7 2.25 11.16 -2.86
CA VAL A 7 1.74 9.79 -2.60
C VAL A 7 1.43 9.56 -1.13
N TYR A 8 0.54 8.60 -0.87
CA TYR A 8 0.31 8.04 0.46
C TYR A 8 0.31 6.51 0.34
N CYS A 9 1.11 5.82 1.14
CA CYS A 9 1.17 4.36 1.11
C CYS A 9 0.55 3.76 2.37
N THR A 10 -0.64 3.15 2.23
CA THR A 10 -1.34 2.47 3.35
C THR A 10 -0.54 1.31 3.93
N LYS A 11 0.31 0.64 3.14
CA LYS A 11 1.21 -0.43 3.63
C LYS A 11 2.29 0.12 4.57
N ILE A 12 2.94 1.24 4.19
CA ILE A 12 3.93 1.92 5.05
C ILE A 12 3.25 2.45 6.32
N ALA A 13 2.13 3.17 6.17
CA ALA A 13 1.36 3.67 7.29
C ALA A 13 0.94 2.54 8.25
N SER A 14 0.49 1.41 7.71
CA SER A 14 0.14 0.25 8.52
C SER A 14 1.34 -0.36 9.24
N LYS A 15 2.51 -0.49 8.62
CA LYS A 15 3.72 -0.99 9.29
C LYS A 15 4.13 -0.10 10.47
N LEU A 16 4.01 1.22 10.29
CA LEU A 16 4.35 2.20 11.32
C LEU A 16 3.31 2.30 12.44
N ALA A 17 2.03 2.05 12.16
CA ALA A 17 0.94 2.24 13.13
C ALA A 17 0.43 0.94 13.79
N ARG A 18 0.42 -0.18 13.07
CA ARG A 18 -0.15 -1.47 13.50
C ARG A 18 0.96 -2.45 13.94
N THR A 19 1.82 -2.04 14.87
CA THR A 19 3.03 -2.80 15.27
C THR A 19 2.78 -4.08 16.08
N TYR A 20 1.52 -4.38 16.38
CA TYR A 20 1.10 -5.62 17.05
C TYR A 20 0.80 -6.78 16.06
N THR A 21 0.99 -6.56 14.76
CA THR A 21 0.78 -7.59 13.74
C THR A 21 1.84 -7.47 12.64
N ASP A 22 2.08 -8.58 11.96
CA ASP A 22 2.87 -8.72 10.74
C ASP A 22 2.01 -8.62 9.46
N ARG A 23 0.68 -8.57 9.59
CA ARG A 23 -0.26 -8.57 8.46
C ARG A 23 -0.57 -7.16 7.95
N HIS A 24 0.20 -6.76 6.94
CA HIS A 24 0.10 -5.44 6.30
C HIS A 24 -0.36 -5.48 4.83
N GLY A 25 -0.90 -6.60 4.37
CA GLY A 25 -1.54 -6.68 3.06
C GLY A 25 -2.85 -5.88 3.02
N LEU A 26 -3.26 -5.41 1.84
CA LEU A 26 -4.46 -4.59 1.66
C LEU A 26 -5.71 -5.23 2.29
N LYS A 27 -5.93 -6.53 2.04
CA LYS A 27 -7.03 -7.29 2.65
C LYS A 27 -7.09 -7.16 4.18
N ASP A 28 -5.96 -7.39 4.85
CA ASP A 28 -5.90 -7.38 6.31
C ASP A 28 -6.03 -5.95 6.87
N VAL A 29 -5.42 -4.98 6.19
CA VAL A 29 -5.54 -3.55 6.55
C VAL A 29 -6.99 -3.11 6.44
N VAL A 30 -7.66 -3.37 5.31
CA VAL A 30 -9.06 -2.96 5.09
C VAL A 30 -10.00 -3.69 6.04
N ARG A 31 -9.77 -4.99 6.29
CA ARG A 31 -10.58 -5.75 7.25
C ARG A 31 -10.52 -5.16 8.65
N GLU A 32 -9.34 -4.80 9.14
CA GLU A 32 -9.19 -4.27 10.50
C GLU A 32 -9.64 -2.80 10.62
N THR A 33 -9.32 -1.98 9.62
CA THR A 33 -9.59 -0.54 9.67
C THR A 33 -11.00 -0.17 9.24
N VAL A 34 -11.57 -0.89 8.27
CA VAL A 34 -12.86 -0.58 7.64
C VAL A 34 -13.92 -1.67 7.93
N GLY A 35 -13.52 -2.87 8.37
CA GLY A 35 -14.45 -3.97 8.66
C GLY A 35 -14.92 -4.74 7.43
N VAL A 36 -14.27 -4.57 6.27
CA VAL A 36 -14.65 -5.19 4.99
C VAL A 36 -13.67 -6.31 4.62
N ASP A 37 -14.20 -7.47 4.20
CA ASP A 37 -13.37 -8.56 3.66
C ASP A 37 -13.18 -8.44 2.15
N LEU A 38 -11.92 -8.40 1.72
CA LEU A 38 -11.57 -8.36 0.30
C LEU A 38 -11.27 -9.77 -0.23
N SER A 39 -11.77 -10.05 -1.43
CA SER A 39 -11.44 -11.28 -2.16
C SER A 39 -10.06 -11.16 -2.82
N LYS A 40 -9.29 -12.25 -2.81
CA LYS A 40 -8.00 -12.35 -3.55
C LYS A 40 -8.11 -13.19 -4.82
N ALA A 41 -9.33 -13.62 -5.18
CA ALA A 41 -9.53 -14.66 -6.19
C ALA A 41 -8.99 -14.31 -7.59
N GLN A 42 -8.94 -13.03 -7.94
CA GLN A 42 -8.51 -12.57 -9.27
C GLN A 42 -7.09 -11.98 -9.29
N GLN A 43 -6.37 -12.02 -8.17
CA GLN A 43 -5.03 -11.42 -8.06
C GLN A 43 -4.04 -12.01 -9.08
N SER A 44 -4.12 -13.32 -9.33
CA SER A 44 -3.27 -14.06 -10.28
C SER A 44 -4.02 -14.53 -11.53
N SER A 45 -5.07 -13.80 -11.93
CA SER A 45 -5.79 -14.04 -13.19
C SER A 45 -5.05 -13.45 -14.40
N ASP A 46 -5.49 -13.75 -15.62
CA ASP A 46 -4.92 -13.17 -16.84
C ASP A 46 -5.38 -11.71 -17.03
N TRP A 47 -4.58 -10.77 -16.53
CA TRP A 47 -4.79 -9.33 -16.68
C TRP A 47 -4.36 -8.77 -18.04
N GLY A 48 -3.71 -9.58 -18.88
CA GLY A 48 -3.31 -9.21 -20.24
C GLY A 48 -4.36 -9.53 -21.31
N ALA A 49 -5.46 -10.18 -20.93
CA ALA A 49 -6.54 -10.55 -21.82
C ALA A 49 -7.19 -9.32 -22.49
N GLU A 50 -7.59 -9.45 -23.77
CA GLU A 50 -8.27 -8.38 -24.52
C GLU A 50 -9.59 -7.95 -23.87
N THR A 51 -10.29 -8.88 -23.22
CA THR A 51 -11.55 -8.62 -22.52
C THR A 51 -11.45 -9.12 -21.09
N LEU A 52 -11.62 -8.21 -20.13
CA LEU A 52 -11.68 -8.55 -18.72
C LEU A 52 -13.03 -9.16 -18.35
N THR A 53 -12.99 -10.16 -17.48
CA THR A 53 -14.21 -10.75 -16.90
C THR A 53 -14.83 -9.83 -15.86
N GLN A 54 -16.14 -10.00 -15.59
CA GLN A 54 -16.81 -9.25 -14.53
C GLN A 54 -16.12 -9.43 -13.17
N ALA A 55 -15.65 -10.65 -12.86
CA ALA A 55 -14.94 -10.92 -11.61
C ALA A 55 -13.63 -10.10 -11.49
N GLN A 56 -12.89 -9.92 -12.59
CA GLN A 56 -11.70 -9.07 -12.62
C GLN A 56 -12.05 -7.59 -12.42
N LEU A 57 -13.13 -7.11 -13.05
CA LEU A 57 -13.61 -5.73 -12.86
C LEU A 57 -14.00 -5.48 -11.38
N ASP A 58 -14.74 -6.40 -10.78
CA ASP A 58 -15.17 -6.31 -9.38
C ASP A 58 -13.97 -6.34 -8.42
N TYR A 59 -12.97 -7.19 -8.70
CA TYR A 59 -11.72 -7.24 -7.95
C TYR A 59 -10.96 -5.90 -8.05
N ALA A 60 -10.76 -5.38 -9.27
CA ALA A 60 -10.02 -4.14 -9.49
C ALA A 60 -10.69 -2.94 -8.81
N ALA A 61 -12.02 -2.86 -8.86
CA ALA A 61 -12.77 -1.82 -8.15
C ALA A 61 -12.59 -1.93 -6.63
N SER A 62 -12.67 -3.15 -6.08
CA SER A 62 -12.56 -3.41 -4.65
C SER A 62 -11.18 -3.08 -4.08
N ASP A 63 -10.12 -3.24 -4.88
CA ASP A 63 -8.74 -2.92 -4.47
C ASP A 63 -8.48 -1.41 -4.25
N VAL A 64 -9.36 -0.54 -4.77
CA VAL A 64 -9.23 0.92 -4.62
C VAL A 64 -10.35 1.58 -3.81
N LEU A 65 -11.54 0.95 -3.75
CA LEU A 65 -12.75 1.53 -3.17
C LEU A 65 -12.58 1.99 -1.71
N TYR A 66 -11.80 1.24 -0.92
CA TYR A 66 -11.68 1.45 0.52
C TYR A 66 -10.42 2.20 0.96
N LEU A 67 -9.56 2.63 0.03
CA LEU A 67 -8.26 3.23 0.37
C LEU A 67 -8.38 4.52 1.17
N HIS A 68 -9.37 5.37 0.86
CA HIS A 68 -9.59 6.63 1.60
C HIS A 68 -10.05 6.38 3.04
N ALA A 69 -10.96 5.43 3.25
CA ALA A 69 -11.42 5.05 4.59
C ALA A 69 -10.29 4.43 5.42
N ALA A 70 -9.51 3.53 4.81
CA ALA A 70 -8.34 2.93 5.45
C ALA A 70 -7.29 4.00 5.82
N LYS A 71 -6.99 4.93 4.91
CA LYS A 71 -6.10 6.09 5.16
C LYS A 71 -6.56 6.88 6.38
N ALA A 72 -7.84 7.27 6.44
CA ALA A 72 -8.34 8.09 7.55
C ALA A 72 -8.13 7.40 8.92
N LYS A 73 -8.33 6.07 9.00
CA LYS A 73 -8.06 5.32 10.23
C LYS A 73 -6.58 5.21 10.55
N LEU A 74 -5.74 4.95 9.54
CA LEU A 74 -4.29 4.88 9.72
C LEU A 74 -3.71 6.21 10.16
N ASP A 75 -4.22 7.34 9.67
CA ASP A 75 -3.78 8.69 10.09
C ASP A 75 -4.05 8.93 11.58
N LEU A 76 -5.23 8.52 12.07
CA LEU A 76 -5.55 8.60 13.51
C LEU A 76 -4.59 7.75 14.35
N MET A 77 -4.27 6.54 13.88
CA MET A 77 -3.33 5.66 14.58
C MET A 77 -1.91 6.24 14.56
N LEU A 78 -1.43 6.72 13.41
CA LEU A 78 -0.12 7.37 13.28
C LEU A 78 0.02 8.58 14.20
N ALA A 79 -1.03 9.41 14.31
CA ALA A 79 -1.05 10.56 15.21
C ALA A 79 -0.97 10.12 16.68
N ARG A 80 -1.76 9.11 17.07
CA ARG A 80 -1.74 8.54 18.43
C ARG A 80 -0.37 8.00 18.82
N GLU A 81 0.30 7.31 17.90
CA GLU A 81 1.64 6.75 18.13
C GLU A 81 2.78 7.77 17.97
N GLY A 82 2.48 9.02 17.60
CA GLY A 82 3.49 10.07 17.36
C GLY A 82 4.37 9.81 16.13
N ARG A 83 3.89 9.06 15.13
CA ARG A 83 4.66 8.61 13.95
C ARG A 83 4.23 9.27 12.63
N ALA A 84 3.33 10.25 12.67
CA ALA A 84 2.80 10.90 11.48
C ALA A 84 3.89 11.58 10.62
N GLU A 85 4.83 12.30 11.24
CA GLU A 85 5.93 12.96 10.52
C GLU A 85 6.88 11.95 9.87
N LEU A 86 7.17 10.84 10.56
CA LEU A 86 8.00 9.77 10.00
C LEU A 86 7.32 9.15 8.77
N ALA A 87 6.02 8.87 8.85
CA ALA A 87 5.26 8.36 7.72
C ALA A 87 5.29 9.32 6.52
N ALA A 88 5.13 10.63 6.75
CA ALA A 88 5.20 11.64 5.71
C ALA A 88 6.56 11.63 4.99
N LYS A 89 7.68 11.60 5.73
CA LYS A 89 9.03 11.49 5.16
C LYS A 89 9.23 10.20 4.35
N CYS A 90 8.65 9.08 4.80
CA CYS A 90 8.67 7.84 4.02
C CYS A 90 7.88 7.95 2.71
N PHE A 91 6.73 8.65 2.70
CA PHE A 91 5.95 8.86 1.49
C PHE A 91 6.70 9.76 0.49
N ASP A 92 7.37 10.80 0.98
CA ASP A 92 8.15 11.70 0.15
C ASP A 92 9.34 10.99 -0.52
N PHE A 93 9.94 10.01 0.16
CA PHE A 93 11.02 9.17 -0.37
C PHE A 93 10.55 8.05 -1.31
N LEU A 94 9.27 7.65 -1.25
CA LEU A 94 8.77 6.49 -1.98
C LEU A 94 9.00 6.54 -3.51
N PRO A 95 8.81 7.69 -4.21
CA PRO A 95 9.17 7.80 -5.62
C PRO A 95 10.67 7.56 -5.88
N THR A 96 11.54 8.05 -4.99
CA THR A 96 12.98 7.80 -5.05
C THR A 96 13.30 6.32 -4.84
N ARG A 97 12.66 5.66 -3.88
CA ARG A 97 12.80 4.21 -3.68
C ARG A 97 12.42 3.44 -4.95
N SER A 98 11.31 3.79 -5.60
CA SER A 98 10.91 3.18 -6.87
C SER A 98 11.90 3.45 -8.01
N ALA A 99 12.51 4.64 -8.06
CA ALA A 99 13.57 4.94 -9.03
C ALA A 99 14.85 4.13 -8.78
N LEU A 100 15.20 3.89 -7.51
CA LEU A 100 16.32 3.01 -7.15
C LEU A 100 16.05 1.57 -7.58
N ASP A 101 14.82 1.07 -7.39
CA ASP A 101 14.44 -0.28 -7.82
C ASP A 101 14.63 -0.46 -9.34
N LEU A 102 14.14 0.49 -10.14
CA LEU A 102 14.30 0.47 -11.60
C LEU A 102 15.76 0.56 -12.08
N ALA A 103 16.65 1.10 -11.25
CA ALA A 103 18.06 1.23 -11.55
C ALA A 103 18.91 0.07 -10.99
N GLY A 104 18.28 -0.98 -10.46
CA GLY A 104 18.94 -2.23 -10.07
C GLY A 104 19.32 -2.33 -8.59
N TRP A 105 18.73 -1.51 -7.73
CA TRP A 105 18.92 -1.57 -6.27
C TRP A 105 17.73 -2.20 -5.54
N ASP A 106 16.84 -2.92 -6.21
CA ASP A 106 15.59 -3.48 -5.68
C ASP A 106 15.78 -4.48 -4.53
N GLU A 107 16.85 -5.28 -4.58
CA GLU A 107 17.18 -6.26 -3.52
C GLU A 107 18.10 -5.68 -2.42
N ILE A 108 18.51 -4.41 -2.53
CA ILE A 108 19.44 -3.75 -1.60
C ILE A 108 18.73 -2.58 -0.90
N ASP A 109 18.75 -2.60 0.43
CA ASP A 109 18.44 -1.39 1.19
C ASP A 109 19.61 -0.41 1.07
N ILE A 110 19.38 0.71 0.38
CA ILE A 110 20.42 1.71 0.11
C ILE A 110 20.97 2.37 1.40
N PHE A 111 20.30 2.18 2.53
CA PHE A 111 20.74 2.64 3.83
C PHE A 111 21.53 1.59 4.62
N ALA A 112 21.58 0.33 4.16
CA ALA A 112 22.31 -0.76 4.81
C ALA A 112 23.78 -0.80 4.37
N HIS A 113 24.63 -1.47 5.15
CA HIS A 113 26.05 -1.65 4.83
C HIS A 113 26.30 -2.62 3.65
N SER A 114 25.36 -3.54 3.40
CA SER A 114 25.37 -4.54 2.35
C SER A 114 23.95 -4.82 1.90
#